data_AF-A0A951UV22-F1
#
_entry.id   AF-A0A951UV22-F1
#
_cell.length_a   1.000
_cell.length_b   1.000
_cell.length_c   1.000
_cell.angle_alpha   90.00
_cell.angle_beta   90.00
_cell.angle_gamma   90.00
#
_symmetry.space_group_name_H-M   'P 1'
#
loop_
_entity.id
_entity.type
_entity.pdbx_description
1 polymer ?
#
loop_
_entity_poly.entity_id
_entity_poly.type
_entity_poly.pdbx_seq_one_letter_code
_entity_poly.pdbx_strand_id
1 'polypeptide(L)'
;MIDKNEVSKAKKQFVTLPEVKVKKHLKVTEINYRRNTESDYTERIQELDKNFNYSSDRDSNWGEPELSILYGTPLYEAASSTQKIALNHLFWVGGYNLTAASETNTILFNQITSSVFYNIGDYETLCHELDVETSQERQHIHAFRKIGNMTEIDLLGEVIIGNPLTVNESKEIQNGMIGRLSPGPIRHLFSLNWGSTPFLASQYYALRFIANMILKLTEHRRSQYFRELEKKGEFIPAPTAVSHYHFLDESFHTTTSQAIAQEMYKDFPKPTAYEKFMANFSIYMMQRTILNGLSAGAVGSFYPDKLFIIPLAYRILQTPVFGMSAQEALSWIEKCFCHEHEGFHLNLKYHQHLLGDLCKFFEKLDYTWAVNREMRVMASGGSIRKAIQSNTKFFNQFSSSVAYAN
;
A
#
# COMPACT_ATOMS: atom_id res chain seq x y z
N MET A 1 -48.98 76.43 2.81
CA MET A 1 -48.81 75.88 1.44
C MET A 1 -47.35 76.07 1.05
N ILE A 2 -46.58 74.99 1.10
CA ILE A 2 -45.40 74.60 0.29
C ILE A 2 -44.86 73.33 0.96
N ASP A 3 -44.46 72.40 0.12
CA ASP A 3 -44.67 70.97 0.22
C ASP A 3 -43.52 70.22 0.92
N LYS A 4 -43.88 69.12 1.60
CA LYS A 4 -42.96 68.15 2.19
C LYS A 4 -42.67 67.09 1.13
N ASN A 5 -41.53 67.13 0.44
CA ASN A 5 -40.99 65.97 -0.27
C ASN A 5 -39.58 66.24 -0.77
N GLU A 6 -38.56 65.98 0.06
CA GLU A 6 -37.22 65.61 -0.43
C GLU A 6 -36.40 64.95 0.70
N VAL A 7 -36.91 63.82 1.20
CA VAL A 7 -36.12 62.89 2.02
C VAL A 7 -36.25 61.52 1.36
N SER A 8 -35.44 61.26 0.34
CA SER A 8 -35.28 59.91 -0.18
C SER A 8 -34.06 59.79 -1.10
N LYS A 9 -33.25 58.76 -0.83
CA LYS A 9 -32.23 58.12 -1.69
C LYS A 9 -30.81 58.67 -1.63
N ALA A 10 -30.13 58.34 -0.53
CA ALA A 10 -28.75 57.85 -0.61
C ALA A 10 -28.63 56.56 0.23
N LYS A 11 -29.25 55.47 -0.27
CA LYS A 11 -28.92 54.13 0.21
C LYS A 11 -27.50 53.83 -0.27
N LYS A 12 -26.55 53.79 0.67
CA LYS A 12 -25.26 53.11 0.47
C LYS A 12 -25.54 51.71 -0.03
N GLN A 13 -25.30 51.47 -1.32
CA GLN A 13 -25.09 50.12 -1.83
C GLN A 13 -23.81 49.60 -1.18
N PHE A 14 -23.98 48.84 -0.10
CA PHE A 14 -22.97 47.84 0.22
C PHE A 14 -22.99 46.86 -0.94
N VAL A 15 -21.95 46.93 -1.77
CA VAL A 15 -21.59 45.86 -2.68
C VAL A 15 -21.25 44.68 -1.78
N THR A 16 -22.22 43.81 -1.54
CA THR A 16 -21.96 42.45 -1.08
C THR A 16 -21.05 41.84 -2.14
N LEU A 17 -19.76 41.73 -1.79
CA LEU A 17 -18.84 40.82 -2.47
C LEU A 17 -19.56 39.47 -2.60
N PRO A 18 -19.54 38.82 -3.78
CA PRO A 18 -20.13 37.50 -3.91
C PRO A 18 -19.45 36.61 -2.87
N GLU A 19 -20.24 35.96 -2.01
CA GLU A 19 -19.75 34.87 -1.17
C GLU A 19 -19.00 33.90 -2.08
N VAL A 20 -17.68 33.89 -1.97
CA VAL A 20 -16.85 32.89 -2.64
C VAL A 20 -17.29 31.58 -2.04
N LYS A 21 -18.10 30.83 -2.79
CA LYS A 21 -18.56 29.50 -2.38
C LYS A 21 -17.32 28.61 -2.32
N VAL A 22 -16.71 28.53 -1.13
CA VAL A 22 -15.49 27.75 -0.89
C VAL A 22 -15.76 26.34 -1.38
N LYS A 23 -14.93 25.87 -2.31
CA LYS A 23 -15.10 24.56 -2.92
C LYS A 23 -15.01 23.49 -1.83
N LYS A 24 -15.90 22.49 -1.89
CA LYS A 24 -16.03 21.47 -0.83
C LYS A 24 -14.72 20.76 -0.52
N HIS A 25 -13.95 20.41 -1.55
CA HIS A 25 -12.66 19.71 -1.37
C HIS A 25 -11.60 20.57 -0.69
N LEU A 26 -11.55 21.89 -0.93
CA LEU A 26 -10.63 22.78 -0.22
C LEU A 26 -10.91 22.80 1.28
N LYS A 27 -12.19 22.84 1.67
CA LYS A 27 -12.59 22.74 3.07
C LYS A 27 -12.25 21.38 3.69
N VAL A 28 -12.36 20.29 2.91
CA VAL A 28 -11.93 18.95 3.37
C VAL A 28 -10.43 18.95 3.62
N THR A 29 -9.63 19.48 2.69
CA THR A 29 -8.17 19.60 2.85
C THR A 29 -7.79 20.41 4.08
N GLU A 30 -8.44 21.55 4.33
CA GLU A 30 -8.17 22.38 5.52
C GLU A 30 -8.47 21.63 6.83
N ILE A 31 -9.61 20.95 6.90
CA ILE A 31 -9.98 20.14 8.07
C ILE A 31 -9.00 18.98 8.25
N ASN A 32 -8.59 18.33 7.15
CA ASN A 32 -7.65 17.21 7.17
C ASN A 32 -6.29 17.68 7.68
N TYR A 33 -5.73 18.73 7.08
CA TYR A 33 -4.46 19.33 7.45
C TYR A 33 -4.37 19.67 8.93
N ARG A 34 -5.38 20.38 9.43
CA ARG A 34 -5.44 20.76 10.84
C ARG A 34 -5.44 19.54 11.75
N ARG A 35 -6.27 18.53 11.45
CA ARG A 35 -6.37 17.32 12.27
C ARG A 35 -5.14 16.43 12.18
N ASN A 36 -4.54 16.30 11.00
CA ASN A 36 -3.31 15.55 10.81
C ASN A 36 -2.20 16.16 11.68
N THR A 37 -2.02 17.48 11.61
CA THR A 37 -1.06 18.21 12.44
C THR A 37 -1.36 18.10 13.95
N GLU A 38 -2.64 18.15 14.36
CA GLU A 38 -3.04 18.04 15.77
C GLU A 38 -2.88 16.61 16.35
N SER A 39 -2.81 15.58 15.51
CA SER A 39 -2.79 14.18 15.94
C SER A 39 -1.62 13.37 15.37
N ASP A 40 -0.53 14.03 14.99
CA ASP A 40 0.66 13.41 14.43
C ASP A 40 1.28 12.39 15.42
N TYR A 41 1.34 11.12 15.01
CA TYR A 41 1.90 10.04 15.84
C TYR A 41 3.38 9.77 15.59
N THR A 42 4.05 10.58 14.77
CA THR A 42 5.46 10.43 14.40
C THR A 42 6.37 10.24 15.61
N GLU A 43 6.23 11.03 16.67
CA GLU A 43 7.08 10.94 17.85
C GLU A 43 6.94 9.57 18.56
N ARG A 44 5.73 9.00 18.58
CA ARG A 44 5.50 7.66 19.18
C ARG A 44 6.14 6.56 18.35
N ILE A 45 6.04 6.66 17.02
CA ILE A 45 6.68 5.71 16.11
C ILE A 45 8.21 5.75 16.28
N GLN A 46 8.79 6.95 16.39
CA GLN A 46 10.23 7.12 16.62
C GLN A 46 10.68 6.51 17.95
N GLU A 47 9.92 6.72 19.03
CA GLU A 47 10.24 6.15 20.34
C GLU A 47 10.21 4.61 20.28
N LEU A 48 9.19 4.03 19.64
CA LEU A 48 9.06 2.59 19.45
C LEU A 48 10.20 2.03 18.59
N ASP A 49 10.56 2.68 17.48
CA ASP A 49 11.69 2.27 16.67
C ASP A 49 12.97 2.28 17.48
N LYS A 50 13.19 3.36 18.24
CA LYS A 50 14.45 3.59 18.96
C LYS A 50 14.70 2.48 19.97
N ASN A 51 13.63 2.05 20.64
CA ASN A 51 13.65 1.06 21.70
C ASN A 51 13.40 -0.37 21.22
N PHE A 52 13.19 -0.58 19.92
CA PHE A 52 12.89 -1.91 19.37
C PHE A 52 14.02 -2.91 19.65
N ASN A 53 13.64 -4.08 20.18
CA ASN A 53 14.52 -5.21 20.42
C ASN A 53 13.75 -6.50 20.13
N TYR A 54 14.13 -7.21 19.07
CA TYR A 54 13.41 -8.41 18.65
C TYR A 54 13.31 -9.47 19.77
N SER A 55 14.33 -9.58 20.62
CA SER A 55 14.31 -10.54 21.73
C SER A 55 13.18 -10.30 22.73
N SER A 56 12.68 -9.07 22.85
CA SER A 56 11.54 -8.73 23.71
C SER A 56 10.19 -9.00 23.04
N ASP A 57 10.16 -9.05 21.71
CA ASP A 57 8.94 -9.17 20.90
C ASP A 57 8.80 -10.57 20.24
N ARG A 58 9.73 -11.51 20.49
CA ARG A 58 9.85 -12.77 19.73
C ARG A 58 8.87 -13.88 20.12
N ASP A 59 8.32 -13.85 21.33
CA ASP A 59 7.59 -14.99 21.92
C ASP A 59 6.06 -14.89 21.78
N SER A 60 5.57 -13.89 21.04
CA SER A 60 4.14 -13.65 20.79
C SER A 60 3.92 -13.22 19.35
N ASN A 61 2.76 -13.54 18.77
CA ASN A 61 2.41 -12.99 17.46
C ASN A 61 2.33 -11.46 17.49
N TRP A 62 2.64 -10.83 16.36
CA TRP A 62 2.48 -9.38 16.19
C TRP A 62 1.10 -9.01 15.65
N GLY A 63 0.33 -10.00 15.21
CA GLY A 63 -1.05 -9.85 14.78
C GLY A 63 -1.82 -11.15 14.87
N GLU A 64 -3.04 -11.14 14.33
CA GLU A 64 -3.83 -12.35 14.12
C GLU A 64 -3.01 -13.43 13.39
N PRO A 65 -3.08 -14.71 13.79
CA PRO A 65 -2.38 -15.80 13.11
C PRO A 65 -2.70 -15.90 11.61
N GLU A 66 -3.90 -15.49 11.19
CA GLU A 66 -4.31 -15.39 9.77
C GLU A 66 -3.35 -14.53 8.94
N LEU A 67 -2.71 -13.53 9.56
CA LEU A 67 -1.75 -12.62 8.94
C LEU A 67 -0.33 -13.19 9.04
N SER A 68 -0.15 -14.40 8.51
CA SER A 68 1.15 -15.10 8.48
C SER A 68 1.47 -15.57 7.07
N ILE A 69 2.77 -15.65 6.75
CA ILE A 69 3.22 -16.32 5.52
C ILE A 69 2.80 -17.79 5.59
N LEU A 70 2.30 -18.32 4.48
CA LEU A 70 1.82 -19.69 4.31
C LEU A 70 0.61 -20.06 5.17
N TYR A 71 -0.09 -19.10 5.80
CA TYR A 71 -1.31 -19.38 6.56
C TYR A 71 -2.33 -20.17 5.72
N GLY A 72 -2.94 -21.20 6.32
CA GLY A 72 -3.93 -22.06 5.66
C GLY A 72 -3.34 -22.98 4.59
N THR A 73 -2.01 -23.17 4.56
CA THR A 73 -1.32 -24.19 3.74
C THR A 73 -1.03 -25.45 4.58
N PRO A 74 -0.77 -26.61 3.95
CA PRO A 74 -0.35 -27.82 4.66
C PRO A 74 0.90 -27.64 5.54
N LEU A 75 1.85 -26.80 5.11
CA LEU A 75 3.07 -26.54 5.87
C LEU A 75 2.77 -25.74 7.14
N TYR A 76 1.92 -24.73 7.06
CA TYR A 76 1.54 -23.96 8.25
C TYR A 76 0.85 -24.84 9.28
N GLU A 77 -0.04 -25.75 8.86
CA GLU A 77 -0.69 -26.68 9.79
C GLU A 77 0.33 -27.60 10.50
N ALA A 78 1.33 -28.09 9.76
CA ALA A 78 2.39 -28.94 10.28
C ALA A 78 3.45 -28.20 11.11
N ALA A 79 3.52 -26.87 11.01
CA ALA A 79 4.52 -26.07 11.70
C ALA A 79 4.31 -26.06 13.23
N SER A 80 5.41 -26.07 13.97
CA SER A 80 5.41 -25.86 15.43
C SER A 80 4.90 -24.47 15.81
N SER A 81 4.51 -24.26 17.07
CA SER A 81 4.06 -22.95 17.55
C SER A 81 5.09 -21.84 17.31
N THR A 82 6.37 -22.12 17.56
CA THR A 82 7.46 -21.15 17.32
C THR A 82 7.63 -20.84 15.82
N GLN A 83 7.49 -21.84 14.95
CA GLN A 83 7.53 -21.62 13.50
C GLN A 83 6.33 -20.81 13.00
N LYS A 84 5.14 -21.02 13.56
CA LYS A 84 3.95 -20.20 13.24
C LYS A 84 4.15 -18.74 13.64
N ILE A 85 4.70 -18.48 14.82
CA ILE A 85 5.08 -17.12 15.27
C ILE A 85 6.12 -16.51 14.32
N ALA A 86 7.15 -17.27 13.93
CA ALA A 86 8.13 -16.81 12.96
C ALA A 86 7.49 -16.42 11.61
N LEU A 87 6.57 -17.24 11.10
CA LEU A 87 5.83 -16.95 9.86
C LEU A 87 4.91 -15.72 10.00
N ASN A 88 4.38 -15.45 11.19
CA ASN A 88 3.68 -14.22 11.51
C ASN A 88 4.63 -13.02 11.42
N HIS A 89 5.78 -13.06 12.09
CA HIS A 89 6.76 -11.96 12.08
C HIS A 89 7.25 -11.66 10.66
N LEU A 90 7.56 -12.70 9.87
CA LEU A 90 8.01 -12.52 8.49
C LEU A 90 6.94 -11.92 7.57
N PHE A 91 5.65 -12.17 7.82
CA PHE A 91 4.56 -11.51 7.10
C PHE A 91 4.59 -9.99 7.35
N TRP A 92 4.81 -9.59 8.59
CA TRP A 92 4.93 -8.18 8.97
C TRP A 92 6.17 -7.52 8.36
N VAL A 93 7.32 -8.18 8.42
CA VAL A 93 8.55 -7.72 7.75
C VAL A 93 8.32 -7.50 6.26
N GLY A 94 7.67 -8.45 5.58
CA GLY A 94 7.29 -8.30 4.17
C GLY A 94 6.39 -7.10 3.91
N GLY A 95 5.40 -6.88 4.78
CA GLY A 95 4.54 -5.70 4.76
C GLY A 95 5.34 -4.40 4.92
N TYR A 96 6.21 -4.32 5.92
CA TYR A 96 7.04 -3.15 6.22
C TYR A 96 7.94 -2.75 5.06
N ASN A 97 8.60 -3.74 4.45
CA ASN A 97 9.46 -3.51 3.29
C ASN A 97 8.67 -3.00 2.08
N LEU A 98 7.45 -3.52 1.85
CA LEU A 98 6.58 -3.03 0.79
C LEU A 98 6.07 -1.61 1.06
N THR A 99 5.64 -1.34 2.29
CA THR A 99 5.13 -0.03 2.71
C THR A 99 6.22 1.02 2.60
N ALA A 100 7.41 0.81 3.17
CA ALA A 100 8.54 1.74 3.07
C ALA A 100 8.94 2.06 1.63
N ALA A 101 8.86 1.07 0.72
CA ALA A 101 9.12 1.28 -0.70
C ALA A 101 8.00 2.10 -1.38
N SER A 102 6.75 1.93 -0.96
CA SER A 102 5.62 2.75 -1.41
C SER A 102 5.76 4.20 -0.94
N GLU A 103 6.06 4.41 0.34
CA GLU A 103 6.22 5.72 0.98
C GLU A 103 7.39 6.53 0.38
N THR A 104 8.46 5.85 -0.06
CA THR A 104 9.55 6.50 -0.80
C THR A 104 9.02 7.17 -2.08
N ASN A 105 8.08 6.53 -2.77
CA ASN A 105 7.44 7.13 -3.93
C ASN A 105 6.45 8.24 -3.54
N THR A 106 5.70 8.05 -2.45
CA THR A 106 4.80 9.07 -1.90
C THR A 106 5.54 10.39 -1.70
N ILE A 107 6.70 10.35 -1.02
CA ILE A 107 7.53 11.55 -0.78
C ILE A 107 7.86 12.28 -2.09
N LEU A 108 8.32 11.55 -3.11
CA LEU A 108 8.66 12.14 -4.41
C LEU A 108 7.45 12.80 -5.08
N PHE A 109 6.32 12.10 -5.13
CA PHE A 109 5.17 12.59 -5.86
C PHE A 109 4.37 13.65 -5.10
N ASN A 110 4.46 13.67 -3.76
CA ASN A 110 3.99 14.78 -2.95
C ASN A 110 4.74 16.06 -3.32
N GLN A 111 6.08 16.01 -3.38
CA GLN A 111 6.89 17.16 -3.80
C GLN A 111 6.55 17.64 -5.21
N ILE A 112 6.43 16.71 -6.17
CA ILE A 112 6.04 17.04 -7.55
C ILE A 112 4.66 17.71 -7.57
N THR A 113 3.69 17.14 -6.86
CA THR A 113 2.31 17.64 -6.85
C THR A 113 2.21 19.00 -6.16
N SER A 114 2.85 19.16 -5.01
CA SER A 114 2.96 20.46 -4.32
C SER A 114 3.55 21.51 -5.25
N SER A 115 4.62 21.20 -5.99
CA SER A 115 5.20 22.16 -6.94
C SER A 115 4.22 22.57 -8.04
N VAL A 116 3.44 21.62 -8.57
CA VAL A 116 2.44 21.91 -9.62
C VAL A 116 1.32 22.78 -9.07
N PHE A 117 0.75 22.42 -7.92
CA PHE A 117 -0.41 23.14 -7.36
C PHE A 117 -0.05 24.49 -6.75
N TYR A 118 1.14 24.63 -6.18
CA TYR A 118 1.65 25.92 -5.73
C TYR A 118 1.69 26.93 -6.88
N ASN A 119 2.15 26.51 -8.06
CA ASN A 119 2.22 27.38 -9.25
C ASN A 119 0.84 27.79 -9.80
N ILE A 120 -0.23 27.04 -9.50
CA ILE A 120 -1.60 27.36 -9.94
C ILE A 120 -2.26 28.38 -9.00
N GLY A 121 -1.85 28.41 -7.73
CA GLY A 121 -2.49 29.22 -6.69
C GLY A 121 -3.71 28.55 -6.05
N ASP A 122 -4.20 29.11 -4.94
CA ASP A 122 -5.39 28.66 -4.18
C ASP A 122 -5.32 27.26 -3.51
N TYR A 123 -4.17 26.57 -3.58
CA TYR A 123 -3.96 25.24 -2.99
C TYR A 123 -2.90 25.20 -1.88
N GLU A 124 -2.57 26.33 -1.26
CA GLU A 124 -1.50 26.45 -0.26
C GLU A 124 -1.66 25.46 0.91
N THR A 125 -2.88 25.34 1.46
CA THR A 125 -3.17 24.37 2.53
C THR A 125 -2.95 22.93 2.09
N LEU A 126 -3.20 22.59 0.82
CA LEU A 126 -2.88 21.26 0.32
C LEU A 126 -1.37 21.04 0.29
N CYS A 127 -0.61 22.02 -0.21
CA CYS A 127 0.84 21.88 -0.27
C CYS A 127 1.42 21.65 1.13
N HIS A 128 0.92 22.35 2.15
CA HIS A 128 1.31 22.12 3.54
C HIS A 128 0.94 20.73 4.06
N GLU A 129 -0.24 20.22 3.72
CA GLU A 129 -0.63 18.84 4.06
C GLU A 129 0.30 17.81 3.42
N LEU A 130 0.67 18.00 2.16
CA LEU A 130 1.62 17.13 1.47
C LEU A 130 3.03 17.20 2.07
N ASP A 131 3.44 18.34 2.63
CA ASP A 131 4.71 18.50 3.34
C ASP A 131 4.72 17.81 4.72
N VAL A 132 3.59 17.88 5.45
CA VAL A 132 3.39 17.14 6.71
C VAL A 132 3.47 15.64 6.45
N GLU A 133 2.67 15.14 5.52
CA GLU A 133 2.68 13.74 5.10
C GLU A 133 4.10 13.32 4.67
N THR A 134 4.77 14.11 3.83
CA THR A 134 6.16 13.84 3.41
C THR A 134 7.13 13.68 4.61
N SER A 135 6.91 14.42 5.69
CA SER A 135 7.74 14.35 6.89
C SER A 135 7.43 13.09 7.72
N GLN A 136 6.14 12.74 7.86
CA GLN A 136 5.68 11.52 8.52
C GLN A 136 6.22 10.27 7.81
N GLU A 137 6.10 10.21 6.48
CA GLU A 137 6.54 9.08 5.66
C GLU A 137 8.04 8.77 5.80
N ARG A 138 8.89 9.78 6.07
CA ARG A 138 10.32 9.54 6.34
C ARG A 138 10.54 8.73 7.61
N GLN A 139 9.73 8.97 8.63
CA GLN A 139 9.82 8.31 9.92
C GLN A 139 9.23 6.91 9.86
N HIS A 140 8.13 6.74 9.11
CA HIS A 140 7.56 5.43 8.78
C HIS A 140 8.61 4.53 8.09
N ILE A 141 9.23 5.03 7.01
CA ILE A 141 10.29 4.31 6.27
C ILE A 141 11.43 3.89 7.20
N HIS A 142 11.88 4.78 8.09
CA HIS A 142 12.96 4.49 9.03
C HIS A 142 12.59 3.35 9.98
N ALA A 143 11.42 3.46 10.64
CA ALA A 143 10.93 2.47 11.59
C ALA A 143 10.75 1.10 10.92
N PHE A 144 10.08 1.06 9.76
CA PHE A 144 9.83 -0.17 9.01
C PHE A 144 11.10 -0.89 8.57
N ARG A 145 12.08 -0.16 8.02
CA ARG A 145 13.36 -0.75 7.60
C ARG A 145 14.17 -1.26 8.79
N LYS A 146 14.22 -0.50 9.88
CA LYS A 146 14.99 -0.88 11.07
C LYS A 146 14.41 -2.14 11.72
N ILE A 147 13.11 -2.11 12.03
CA ILE A 147 12.41 -3.25 12.63
C ILE A 147 12.50 -4.47 11.71
N GLY A 148 12.23 -4.29 10.41
CA GLY A 148 12.31 -5.34 9.42
C GLY A 148 13.68 -6.03 9.39
N ASN A 149 14.75 -5.25 9.20
CA ASN A 149 16.10 -5.79 9.09
C ASN A 149 16.58 -6.48 10.38
N MET A 150 16.33 -5.87 11.54
CA MET A 150 16.72 -6.47 12.83
C MET A 150 16.01 -7.81 13.04
N THR A 151 14.72 -7.87 12.71
CA THR A 151 13.93 -9.10 12.80
C THR A 151 14.49 -10.20 11.92
N GLU A 152 14.83 -9.91 10.66
CA GLU A 152 15.38 -10.93 9.76
C GLU A 152 16.74 -11.42 10.21
N ILE A 153 17.62 -10.53 10.65
CA ILE A 153 18.95 -10.91 11.15
C ILE A 153 18.80 -11.82 12.37
N ASP A 154 17.95 -11.47 13.33
CA ASP A 154 17.80 -12.25 14.56
C ASP A 154 17.04 -13.58 14.34
N LEU A 155 16.08 -13.60 13.41
CA LEU A 155 15.24 -14.78 13.15
C LEU A 155 15.87 -15.75 12.14
N LEU A 156 16.49 -15.22 11.07
CA LEU A 156 16.95 -15.99 9.92
C LEU A 156 18.49 -16.03 9.80
N GLY A 157 19.20 -15.17 10.53
CA GLY A 157 20.66 -15.02 10.45
C GLY A 157 21.14 -14.15 9.27
N GLU A 158 20.25 -13.78 8.37
CA GLU A 158 20.52 -12.92 7.22
C GLU A 158 19.25 -12.15 6.82
N VAL A 159 19.42 -11.04 6.12
CA VAL A 159 18.30 -10.33 5.49
C VAL A 159 17.94 -11.04 4.19
N ILE A 160 16.72 -11.57 4.07
CA ILE A 160 16.22 -12.31 2.90
C ILE A 160 15.17 -11.50 2.13
N ILE A 161 14.19 -10.93 2.86
CA ILE A 161 13.07 -10.14 2.36
C ILE A 161 13.52 -8.70 2.07
N GLY A 162 14.33 -8.11 2.94
CA GLY A 162 14.80 -6.72 2.85
C GLY A 162 16.06 -6.50 2.00
N ASN A 163 16.75 -7.55 1.54
CA ASN A 163 18.11 -7.40 0.99
C ASN A 163 18.12 -6.79 -0.42
N PRO A 164 18.72 -5.59 -0.61
CA PRO A 164 18.79 -4.92 -1.90
C PRO A 164 19.77 -5.53 -2.91
N LEU A 165 20.65 -6.44 -2.47
CA LEU A 165 21.86 -6.84 -3.16
C LEU A 165 21.86 -8.29 -3.67
N THR A 166 20.81 -9.06 -3.40
CA THR A 166 20.67 -10.41 -3.95
C THR A 166 19.57 -10.44 -5.01
N VAL A 167 19.98 -10.67 -6.26
CA VAL A 167 19.15 -10.94 -7.46
C VAL A 167 18.39 -9.72 -8.01
N ASN A 168 18.28 -9.62 -9.34
CA ASN A 168 17.53 -8.58 -10.07
C ASN A 168 16.08 -8.41 -9.59
N GLU A 169 15.51 -9.41 -8.93
CA GLU A 169 14.15 -9.43 -8.37
C GLU A 169 14.01 -8.53 -7.12
N SER A 170 15.09 -8.32 -6.34
CA SER A 170 15.10 -7.42 -5.17
C SER A 170 15.02 -5.94 -5.55
N LYS A 171 15.45 -5.57 -6.77
CA LYS A 171 15.36 -4.19 -7.27
C LYS A 171 13.91 -3.77 -7.52
N GLU A 172 13.04 -4.67 -7.94
CA GLU A 172 11.62 -4.39 -8.19
C GLU A 172 10.84 -4.15 -6.88
N ILE A 173 11.25 -4.77 -5.77
CA ILE A 173 10.68 -4.55 -4.43
C ILE A 173 11.07 -3.17 -3.90
N GLN A 174 12.33 -2.75 -4.07
CA GLN A 174 12.83 -1.43 -3.65
C GLN A 174 12.09 -0.26 -4.30
N ASN A 175 11.62 -0.46 -5.53
CA ASN A 175 10.96 0.60 -6.29
C ASN A 175 9.48 0.78 -5.87
N GLY A 176 8.97 0.00 -4.92
CA GLY A 176 7.59 0.09 -4.42
C GLY A 176 6.55 -0.32 -5.47
N MET A 177 5.28 0.03 -5.22
CA MET A 177 4.20 -0.35 -6.13
C MET A 177 4.34 0.30 -7.53
N ILE A 178 4.93 1.50 -7.60
CA ILE A 178 5.24 2.20 -8.86
C ILE A 178 6.38 1.55 -9.60
N GLY A 179 7.40 1.08 -8.88
CA GLY A 179 8.46 0.26 -9.44
C GLY A 179 7.96 -0.93 -10.21
N ARG A 180 7.02 -1.63 -9.58
CA ARG A 180 6.37 -2.83 -10.10
C ARG A 180 5.30 -2.53 -11.16
N LEU A 181 5.00 -1.26 -11.49
CA LEU A 181 4.05 -0.90 -12.56
C LEU A 181 4.46 -1.51 -13.90
N SER A 182 5.75 -1.59 -14.20
CA SER A 182 6.20 -1.96 -15.53
C SER A 182 7.73 -2.09 -15.68
N PRO A 183 8.22 -2.79 -16.73
CA PRO A 183 9.62 -2.77 -17.14
C PRO A 183 10.15 -1.35 -17.38
N GLY A 184 11.46 -1.17 -17.23
CA GLY A 184 12.18 0.12 -17.22
C GLY A 184 11.65 1.23 -18.15
N PRO A 185 11.45 1.02 -19.46
CA PRO A 185 11.04 2.08 -20.38
C PRO A 185 9.67 2.70 -20.04
N ILE A 186 8.70 1.89 -19.60
CA ILE A 186 7.37 2.36 -19.24
C ILE A 186 7.41 3.11 -17.90
N ARG A 187 8.28 2.69 -16.97
CA ARG A 187 8.50 3.41 -15.71
C ARG A 187 9.07 4.80 -15.95
N HIS A 188 10.04 4.94 -16.86
CA HIS A 188 10.57 6.25 -17.26
C HIS A 188 9.50 7.12 -17.92
N LEU A 189 8.68 6.53 -18.79
CA LEU A 189 7.56 7.24 -19.42
C LEU A 189 6.61 7.82 -18.35
N PHE A 190 6.21 7.02 -17.37
CA PHE A 190 5.38 7.49 -16.26
C PHE A 190 6.06 8.59 -15.44
N SER A 191 7.31 8.38 -15.05
CA SER A 191 8.05 9.36 -14.24
C SER A 191 8.19 10.72 -14.92
N LEU A 192 8.37 10.75 -16.25
CA LEU A 192 8.48 11.99 -17.03
C LEU A 192 7.15 12.72 -17.19
N ASN A 193 6.03 12.00 -17.15
CA ASN A 193 4.72 12.58 -17.37
C ASN A 193 4.08 13.08 -16.07
N TRP A 194 4.45 12.51 -14.93
CA TRP A 194 3.78 12.82 -13.66
C TRP A 194 4.17 14.24 -13.24
N GLY A 195 3.17 15.07 -12.98
CA GLY A 195 3.39 16.50 -12.72
C GLY A 195 3.61 17.37 -13.97
N SER A 196 3.59 16.81 -15.18
CA SER A 196 3.67 17.63 -16.40
C SER A 196 2.45 18.54 -16.59
N THR A 197 1.30 18.14 -16.02
CA THR A 197 0.07 18.94 -15.97
C THR A 197 -0.63 18.78 -14.62
N PRO A 198 -1.49 19.73 -14.22
CA PRO A 198 -2.28 19.63 -12.98
C PRO A 198 -3.17 18.38 -12.94
N PHE A 199 -3.73 17.99 -14.09
CA PHE A 199 -4.49 16.76 -14.20
C PHE A 199 -3.61 15.55 -13.90
N LEU A 200 -2.47 15.38 -14.58
CA LEU A 200 -1.58 14.23 -14.39
C LEU A 200 -0.94 14.18 -13.00
N ALA A 201 -0.67 15.34 -12.37
CA ALA A 201 -0.27 15.39 -10.96
C ALA A 201 -1.34 14.75 -10.05
N SER A 202 -2.62 15.06 -10.31
CA SER A 202 -3.74 14.48 -9.56
C SER A 202 -3.88 12.97 -9.77
N GLN A 203 -3.50 12.47 -10.95
CA GLN A 203 -3.66 11.07 -11.33
C GLN A 203 -2.74 10.10 -10.58
N TYR A 204 -1.59 10.58 -10.11
CA TYR A 204 -0.74 9.78 -9.24
C TYR A 204 -1.50 9.26 -8.01
N TYR A 205 -2.36 10.09 -7.42
CA TYR A 205 -3.12 9.72 -6.22
C TYR A 205 -4.22 8.69 -6.48
N ALA A 206 -4.66 8.51 -7.72
CA ALA A 206 -5.51 7.37 -8.08
C ALA A 206 -4.73 6.04 -8.04
N LEU A 207 -3.44 6.05 -8.40
CA LEU A 207 -2.57 4.87 -8.28
C LEU A 207 -2.17 4.62 -6.83
N ARG A 208 -1.83 5.68 -6.08
CA ARG A 208 -1.57 5.61 -4.65
C ARG A 208 -2.78 5.07 -3.88
N PHE A 209 -3.99 5.47 -4.28
CA PHE A 209 -5.21 4.94 -3.67
C PHE A 209 -5.32 3.40 -3.82
N ILE A 210 -4.93 2.83 -4.97
CA ILE A 210 -4.85 1.37 -5.11
C ILE A 210 -3.91 0.78 -4.07
N ALA A 211 -2.73 1.39 -3.88
CA ALA A 211 -1.75 0.94 -2.90
C ALA A 211 -2.29 0.98 -1.47
N ASN A 212 -2.87 2.12 -1.07
CA ASN A 212 -3.49 2.29 0.24
C ASN A 212 -4.61 1.29 0.47
N MET A 213 -5.43 1.00 -0.56
CA MET A 213 -6.50 0.00 -0.43
C MET A 213 -5.98 -1.43 -0.24
N ILE A 214 -4.86 -1.80 -0.85
CA ILE A 214 -4.21 -3.09 -0.59
C ILE A 214 -3.73 -3.16 0.86
N LEU A 215 -3.08 -2.10 1.37
CA LEU A 215 -2.59 -2.05 2.75
C LEU A 215 -3.73 -2.16 3.77
N LYS A 216 -4.83 -1.43 3.52
CA LYS A 216 -6.04 -1.42 4.38
C LYS A 216 -6.69 -2.77 4.60
N LEU A 217 -6.48 -3.74 3.69
CA LEU A 217 -6.96 -5.11 3.88
C LEU A 217 -6.43 -5.71 5.18
N THR A 218 -5.24 -5.32 5.60
CA THR A 218 -4.57 -5.87 6.80
C THR A 218 -4.47 -4.86 7.94
N GLU A 219 -4.28 -3.57 7.65
CA GLU A 219 -4.05 -2.54 8.67
C GLU A 219 -5.20 -2.39 9.67
N HIS A 220 -6.44 -2.47 9.21
CA HIS A 220 -7.58 -2.37 10.13
C HIS A 220 -7.56 -3.51 11.15
N ARG A 221 -7.30 -4.76 10.72
CA ARG A 221 -7.18 -5.91 11.63
C ARG A 221 -5.98 -5.75 12.57
N ARG A 222 -4.84 -5.25 12.08
CA ARG A 222 -3.66 -4.97 12.92
C ARG A 222 -3.98 -3.94 14.02
N SER A 223 -4.67 -2.87 13.66
CA SER A 223 -5.11 -1.83 14.60
C SER A 223 -6.15 -2.35 15.60
N GLN A 224 -7.05 -3.24 15.18
CA GLN A 224 -7.96 -3.93 16.10
C GLN A 224 -7.22 -4.83 17.08
N TYR A 225 -6.25 -5.61 16.59
CA TYR A 225 -5.43 -6.48 17.42
C TYR A 225 -4.69 -5.69 18.52
N PHE A 226 -4.09 -4.54 18.18
CA PHE A 226 -3.51 -3.62 19.16
C PHE A 226 -4.51 -3.23 20.27
N ARG A 227 -5.72 -2.80 19.88
CA ARG A 227 -6.75 -2.38 20.84
C ARG A 227 -7.24 -3.52 21.72
N GLU A 228 -7.26 -4.74 21.21
CA GLU A 228 -7.63 -5.93 21.98
C GLU A 228 -6.59 -6.24 23.05
N LEU A 229 -5.30 -6.20 22.70
CA LEU A 229 -4.21 -6.39 23.65
C LEU A 229 -4.24 -5.29 24.73
N GLU A 230 -4.37 -4.03 24.32
CA GLU A 230 -4.47 -2.88 25.22
C GLU A 230 -5.63 -3.03 26.21
N LYS A 231 -6.81 -3.40 25.72
CA LYS A 231 -8.00 -3.58 26.57
C LYS A 231 -7.83 -4.71 27.59
N LYS A 232 -7.09 -5.76 27.25
CA LYS A 232 -6.81 -6.90 28.14
C LYS A 232 -5.64 -6.64 29.08
N GLY A 233 -4.88 -5.56 28.88
CA GLY A 233 -3.63 -5.32 29.59
C GLY A 233 -2.55 -6.36 29.25
N GLU A 234 -2.62 -6.94 28.05
CA GLU A 234 -1.64 -7.90 27.55
C GLU A 234 -0.41 -7.18 26.98
N PHE A 235 0.69 -7.92 26.82
CA PHE A 235 1.90 -7.39 26.18
C PHE A 235 1.60 -6.96 24.74
N ILE A 236 2.01 -5.75 24.37
CA ILE A 236 1.88 -5.21 23.02
C ILE A 236 3.26 -5.21 22.36
N PRO A 237 3.49 -6.06 21.34
CA PRO A 237 4.74 -6.03 20.61
C PRO A 237 4.95 -4.67 19.95
N ALA A 238 6.19 -4.19 19.94
CA ALA A 238 6.54 -2.91 19.32
C ALA A 238 6.08 -2.81 17.85
N PRO A 239 6.20 -3.85 17.00
CA PRO A 239 5.68 -3.79 15.62
C PRO A 239 4.16 -3.60 15.56
N THR A 240 3.42 -4.25 16.47
CA THR A 240 1.97 -4.07 16.59
C THR A 240 1.61 -2.62 16.91
N ALA A 241 2.33 -2.01 17.85
CA ALA A 241 2.14 -0.61 18.22
C ALA A 241 2.52 0.35 17.07
N VAL A 242 3.65 0.13 16.40
CA VAL A 242 4.07 0.95 15.24
C VAL A 242 3.01 0.92 14.15
N SER A 243 2.48 -0.25 13.79
CA SER A 243 1.43 -0.33 12.77
C SER A 243 0.09 0.26 13.21
N HIS A 244 -0.22 0.27 14.51
CA HIS A 244 -1.41 0.96 15.00
C HIS A 244 -1.28 2.47 14.78
N TYR A 245 -0.16 3.06 15.15
CA TYR A 245 0.08 4.49 14.99
C TYR A 245 0.19 4.91 13.52
N HIS A 246 0.91 4.13 12.71
CA HIS A 246 0.96 4.32 11.26
C HIS A 246 -0.43 4.29 10.62
N PHE A 247 -1.30 3.37 11.03
CA PHE A 247 -2.68 3.31 10.56
C PHE A 247 -3.49 4.58 10.87
N LEU A 248 -3.21 5.25 12.00
CA LEU A 248 -3.88 6.50 12.35
C LEU A 248 -3.43 7.64 11.43
N ASP A 249 -2.14 7.75 11.13
CA ASP A 249 -1.61 8.72 10.16
C ASP A 249 -2.15 8.45 8.74
N GLU A 250 -2.17 7.18 8.31
CA GLU A 250 -2.67 6.76 7.00
C GLU A 250 -4.16 7.08 6.75
N SER A 251 -4.92 7.33 7.82
CA SER A 251 -6.31 7.78 7.70
C SER A 251 -6.40 9.18 7.07
N PHE A 252 -5.47 10.07 7.40
CA PHE A 252 -5.35 11.41 6.81
C PHE A 252 -4.79 11.31 5.39
N HIS A 253 -3.76 10.50 5.18
CA HIS A 253 -3.13 10.27 3.88
C HIS A 253 -4.11 9.74 2.83
N THR A 254 -4.98 8.81 3.23
CA THR A 254 -6.06 8.31 2.37
C THR A 254 -7.02 9.43 2.00
N THR A 255 -7.41 10.28 2.96
CA THR A 255 -8.35 11.38 2.73
C THR A 255 -7.78 12.39 1.75
N THR A 256 -6.52 12.76 1.91
CA THR A 256 -5.78 13.62 0.99
C THR A 256 -5.72 13.01 -0.41
N SER A 257 -5.34 11.72 -0.52
CA SER A 257 -5.30 11.01 -1.80
C SER A 257 -6.66 10.96 -2.50
N GLN A 258 -7.74 10.71 -1.75
CA GLN A 258 -9.10 10.71 -2.30
C GLN A 258 -9.53 12.09 -2.79
N ALA A 259 -9.26 13.14 -2.01
CA ALA A 259 -9.60 14.51 -2.37
C ALA A 259 -8.92 14.91 -3.68
N ILE A 260 -7.61 14.66 -3.79
CA ILE A 260 -6.83 14.97 -5.00
C ILE A 260 -7.35 14.18 -6.20
N ALA A 261 -7.48 12.86 -6.05
CA ALA A 261 -7.82 11.97 -7.16
C ALA A 261 -9.25 12.12 -7.68
N GLN A 262 -10.23 12.39 -6.80
CA GLN A 262 -11.65 12.41 -7.17
C GLN A 262 -12.23 13.80 -7.39
N GLU A 263 -11.70 14.82 -6.70
CA GLU A 263 -12.32 16.14 -6.70
C GLU A 263 -11.42 17.21 -7.30
N MET A 264 -10.14 17.25 -6.93
CA MET A 264 -9.27 18.38 -7.30
C MET A 264 -8.98 18.45 -8.80
N TYR A 265 -8.88 17.30 -9.50
CA TYR A 265 -8.64 17.32 -10.94
C TYR A 265 -9.76 18.04 -11.73
N LYS A 266 -10.97 18.15 -11.15
CA LYS A 266 -12.14 18.79 -11.77
C LYS A 266 -12.04 20.31 -11.80
N ASP A 267 -11.10 20.89 -11.04
CA ASP A 267 -10.82 22.32 -11.05
C ASP A 267 -9.99 22.76 -12.26
N PHE A 268 -9.39 21.81 -12.98
CA PHE A 268 -8.54 22.07 -14.13
C PHE A 268 -9.29 21.91 -15.45
N PRO A 269 -8.74 22.40 -16.58
CA PRO A 269 -9.29 22.12 -17.90
C PRO A 269 -9.52 20.63 -18.12
N LYS A 270 -10.54 20.29 -18.92
CA LYS A 270 -10.83 18.89 -19.25
C LYS A 270 -9.57 18.22 -19.81
N PRO A 271 -9.23 17.00 -19.37
CA PRO A 271 -8.01 16.35 -19.79
C PRO A 271 -8.04 16.07 -21.30
N THR A 272 -6.91 16.34 -21.93
CA THR A 272 -6.63 16.02 -23.33
C THR A 272 -6.67 14.51 -23.57
N ALA A 273 -6.73 14.11 -24.84
CA ALA A 273 -6.68 12.69 -25.21
C ALA A 273 -5.40 12.01 -24.69
N TYR A 274 -4.27 12.71 -24.71
CA TYR A 274 -2.99 12.20 -24.21
C TYR A 274 -3.01 12.01 -22.70
N GLU A 275 -3.47 12.99 -21.94
CA GLU A 275 -3.57 12.89 -20.48
C GLU A 275 -4.51 11.76 -20.05
N LYS A 276 -5.66 11.63 -20.71
CA LYS A 276 -6.58 10.51 -20.49
C LYS A 276 -5.93 9.17 -20.80
N PHE A 277 -5.17 9.09 -21.90
CA PHE A 277 -4.44 7.88 -22.25
C PHE A 277 -3.43 7.51 -21.15
N MET A 278 -2.59 8.47 -20.72
CA MET A 278 -1.57 8.22 -19.70
C MET A 278 -2.17 7.78 -18.36
N ALA A 279 -3.23 8.46 -17.90
CA ALA A 279 -3.93 8.11 -16.67
C ALA A 279 -4.54 6.70 -16.72
N ASN A 280 -5.15 6.33 -17.85
CA ASN A 280 -5.74 5.02 -18.00
C ASN A 280 -4.71 3.91 -18.20
N PHE A 281 -3.63 4.21 -18.91
CA PHE A 281 -2.57 3.26 -19.16
C PHE A 281 -1.88 2.87 -17.84
N SER A 282 -1.64 3.82 -16.94
CA SER A 282 -1.05 3.52 -15.63
C SER A 282 -1.96 2.67 -14.74
N ILE A 283 -3.26 2.95 -14.70
CA ILE A 283 -4.23 2.10 -13.97
C ILE A 283 -4.30 0.69 -14.57
N TYR A 284 -4.32 0.59 -15.90
CA TYR A 284 -4.32 -0.70 -16.59
C TYR A 284 -3.05 -1.51 -16.27
N MET A 285 -1.88 -0.85 -16.21
CA MET A 285 -0.62 -1.48 -15.84
C MET A 285 -0.63 -1.96 -14.38
N MET A 286 -1.15 -1.17 -13.42
CA MET A 286 -1.36 -1.62 -12.03
C MET A 286 -2.16 -2.91 -11.98
N GLN A 287 -3.26 -2.97 -12.74
CA GLN A 287 -4.06 -4.18 -12.77
C GLN A 287 -3.24 -5.37 -13.26
N ARG A 288 -2.47 -5.21 -14.34
CA ARG A 288 -1.70 -6.29 -14.96
C ARG A 288 -0.56 -6.80 -14.11
N THR A 289 0.13 -5.92 -13.37
CA THR A 289 1.39 -6.28 -12.71
C THR A 289 1.21 -6.53 -11.21
N ILE A 290 0.27 -5.84 -10.57
CA ILE A 290 0.07 -5.90 -9.10
C ILE A 290 -1.17 -6.69 -8.71
N LEU A 291 -2.24 -6.62 -9.52
CA LEU A 291 -3.58 -7.10 -9.12
C LEU A 291 -4.08 -8.30 -9.94
N ASN A 292 -3.27 -8.85 -10.85
CA ASN A 292 -3.68 -9.91 -11.78
C ASN A 292 -3.18 -11.30 -11.34
N GLY A 293 -3.39 -11.63 -10.08
CA GLY A 293 -2.97 -12.90 -9.51
C GLY A 293 -3.63 -13.18 -8.17
N LEU A 294 -3.37 -14.39 -7.68
CA LEU A 294 -3.81 -14.85 -6.38
C LEU A 294 -2.67 -15.65 -5.77
N SER A 295 -2.18 -15.20 -4.62
CA SER A 295 -1.12 -15.88 -3.87
C SER A 295 -1.68 -17.04 -3.03
N ALA A 296 -0.95 -18.14 -2.98
CA ALA A 296 -1.19 -19.25 -2.05
C ALA A 296 -0.56 -19.01 -0.67
N GLY A 297 0.55 -18.25 -0.64
CA GLY A 297 1.44 -18.16 0.52
C GLY A 297 1.47 -16.80 1.22
N ALA A 298 0.77 -15.78 0.70
CA ALA A 298 0.70 -14.47 1.32
C ALA A 298 -0.73 -13.89 1.21
N VAL A 299 -1.40 -13.77 2.36
CA VAL A 299 -2.72 -13.13 2.45
C VAL A 299 -2.63 -11.66 2.02
N GLY A 300 -3.60 -11.20 1.23
CA GLY A 300 -3.62 -9.82 0.72
C GLY A 300 -2.66 -9.56 -0.43
N SER A 301 -2.04 -10.60 -0.99
CA SER A 301 -1.16 -10.52 -2.16
C SER A 301 -1.88 -10.95 -3.44
N PHE A 302 -1.93 -10.06 -4.42
CA PHE A 302 -2.69 -10.23 -5.67
C PHE A 302 -1.80 -10.30 -6.92
N TYR A 303 -0.53 -10.66 -6.74
CA TYR A 303 0.40 -10.93 -7.82
C TYR A 303 0.79 -12.42 -7.83
N PRO A 304 1.28 -12.96 -8.97
CA PRO A 304 1.64 -14.38 -9.07
C PRO A 304 2.77 -14.78 -8.10
N ASP A 305 2.63 -15.91 -7.40
CA ASP A 305 3.60 -16.39 -6.40
C ASP A 305 5.01 -16.58 -6.95
N LYS A 306 5.12 -16.97 -8.23
CA LYS A 306 6.39 -17.19 -8.94
C LYS A 306 7.37 -16.01 -8.91
N LEU A 307 6.87 -14.79 -8.72
CA LEU A 307 7.72 -13.60 -8.73
C LEU A 307 8.52 -13.44 -7.43
N PHE A 308 8.03 -13.98 -6.32
CA PHE A 308 8.64 -13.73 -5.02
C PHE A 308 8.30 -14.78 -3.96
N ILE A 309 7.04 -15.17 -3.83
CA ILE A 309 6.57 -15.97 -2.71
C ILE A 309 7.13 -17.40 -2.73
N ILE A 310 7.17 -18.06 -3.89
CA ILE A 310 7.76 -19.40 -4.00
C ILE A 310 9.28 -19.38 -3.70
N PRO A 311 10.09 -18.52 -4.35
CA PRO A 311 11.51 -18.40 -4.01
C PRO A 311 11.76 -18.02 -2.55
N LEU A 312 10.96 -17.12 -1.98
CA LEU A 312 11.07 -16.71 -0.58
C LEU A 312 10.79 -17.88 0.37
N ALA A 313 9.68 -18.58 0.16
CA ALA A 313 9.32 -19.73 0.99
C ALA A 313 10.40 -20.82 0.91
N TYR A 314 10.95 -21.08 -0.29
CA TYR A 314 12.05 -22.03 -0.46
C TYR A 314 13.29 -21.65 0.35
N ARG A 315 13.66 -20.36 0.39
CA ARG A 315 14.77 -19.89 1.22
C ARG A 315 14.47 -20.00 2.70
N ILE A 316 13.30 -19.52 3.15
CA ILE A 316 12.88 -19.58 4.56
C ILE A 316 12.94 -21.02 5.10
N LEU A 317 12.48 -22.00 4.32
CA LEU A 317 12.45 -23.39 4.76
C LEU A 317 13.83 -24.01 5.01
N GLN A 318 14.87 -23.47 4.38
CA GLN A 318 16.25 -23.91 4.57
C GLN A 318 16.98 -23.14 5.67
N THR A 319 16.38 -22.09 6.24
CA THR A 319 16.96 -21.37 7.39
C THR A 319 16.87 -22.22 8.66
N PRO A 320 17.64 -21.90 9.71
CA PRO A 320 17.61 -22.63 10.99
C PRO A 320 16.21 -22.71 11.65
N VAL A 321 15.27 -21.84 11.28
CA VAL A 321 13.88 -21.86 11.76
C VAL A 321 13.16 -23.16 11.37
N PHE A 322 13.47 -23.70 10.19
CA PHE A 322 12.86 -24.92 9.65
C PHE A 322 13.85 -26.04 9.43
N GLY A 323 15.11 -25.72 9.12
CA GLY A 323 16.22 -26.67 9.01
C GLY A 323 16.04 -27.72 7.93
N MET A 324 15.22 -27.45 6.91
CA MET A 324 14.93 -28.43 5.87
C MET A 324 16.07 -28.51 4.86
N SER A 325 16.32 -29.71 4.36
CA SER A 325 17.11 -29.91 3.13
C SER A 325 16.41 -29.29 1.91
N ALA A 326 17.16 -29.09 0.83
CA ALA A 326 16.60 -28.61 -0.43
C ALA A 326 15.45 -29.49 -0.95
N GLN A 327 15.56 -30.83 -0.80
CA GLN A 327 14.54 -31.78 -1.24
C GLN A 327 13.28 -31.70 -0.38
N GLU A 328 13.42 -31.60 0.94
CA GLU A 328 12.29 -31.43 1.85
C GLU A 328 11.58 -30.10 1.60
N ALA A 329 12.32 -29.01 1.43
CA ALA A 329 11.78 -27.71 1.10
C ALA A 329 10.97 -27.75 -0.21
N LEU A 330 11.52 -28.34 -1.28
CA LEU A 330 10.81 -28.49 -2.56
C LEU A 330 9.51 -29.31 -2.43
N SER A 331 9.53 -30.39 -1.64
CA SER A 331 8.32 -31.19 -1.40
C SER A 331 7.23 -30.37 -0.71
N TRP A 332 7.59 -29.52 0.24
CA TRP A 332 6.63 -28.63 0.89
C TRP A 332 6.15 -27.51 -0.01
N ILE A 333 7.02 -26.93 -0.84
CA ILE A 333 6.63 -25.93 -1.84
C ILE A 333 5.60 -26.54 -2.81
N GLU A 334 5.83 -27.75 -3.31
CA GLU A 334 4.85 -28.42 -4.17
C GLU A 334 3.48 -28.53 -3.48
N LYS A 335 3.46 -29.09 -2.26
CA LYS A 335 2.24 -29.26 -1.46
C LYS A 335 1.50 -27.94 -1.21
N CYS A 336 2.23 -26.86 -0.95
CA CYS A 336 1.65 -25.57 -0.59
C CYS A 336 1.23 -24.72 -1.79
N PHE A 337 1.84 -24.88 -2.97
CA PHE A 337 1.58 -23.97 -4.09
C PHE A 337 0.90 -24.64 -5.30
N CYS A 338 1.00 -25.96 -5.42
CA CYS A 338 0.48 -26.73 -6.55
C CYS A 338 -0.87 -27.43 -6.28
N HIS A 339 -1.41 -27.30 -5.07
CA HIS A 339 -2.66 -27.93 -4.65
C HIS A 339 -3.59 -26.91 -3.99
N GLU A 340 -4.89 -27.12 -4.10
CA GLU A 340 -5.90 -26.24 -3.48
C GLU A 340 -5.94 -26.45 -1.95
N HIS A 341 -6.03 -25.36 -1.20
CA HIS A 341 -6.07 -25.34 0.27
C HIS A 341 -6.70 -24.03 0.77
N GLU A 342 -6.91 -23.90 2.08
CA GLU A 342 -7.64 -22.77 2.69
C GLU A 342 -7.01 -21.41 2.40
N GLY A 343 -5.68 -21.31 2.40
CA GLY A 343 -4.96 -20.08 2.04
C GLY A 343 -5.39 -19.47 0.69
N PHE A 344 -5.70 -20.28 -0.32
CA PHE A 344 -6.24 -19.79 -1.60
C PHE A 344 -7.64 -19.21 -1.46
N HIS A 345 -8.53 -19.88 -0.73
CA HIS A 345 -9.91 -19.43 -0.52
C HIS A 345 -9.95 -18.13 0.30
N LEU A 346 -9.11 -18.06 1.34
CA LEU A 346 -8.95 -16.86 2.14
C LEU A 346 -8.49 -15.69 1.27
N ASN A 347 -7.41 -15.87 0.50
CA ASN A 347 -6.89 -14.79 -0.34
C ASN A 347 -7.89 -14.39 -1.45
N LEU A 348 -8.72 -15.33 -1.95
CA LEU A 348 -9.78 -15.01 -2.91
C LEU A 348 -10.85 -14.11 -2.30
N LYS A 349 -11.18 -14.30 -1.02
CA LYS A 349 -12.10 -13.42 -0.28
C LYS A 349 -11.53 -12.00 -0.17
N TYR A 350 -10.24 -11.86 0.15
CA TYR A 350 -9.56 -10.55 0.17
C TYR A 350 -9.54 -9.91 -1.22
N HIS A 351 -9.29 -10.69 -2.28
CA HIS A 351 -9.31 -10.22 -3.67
C HIS A 351 -10.68 -9.67 -4.06
N GLN A 352 -11.76 -10.41 -3.77
CA GLN A 352 -13.13 -10.00 -4.08
C GLN A 352 -13.53 -8.72 -3.32
N HIS A 353 -13.12 -8.61 -2.05
CA HIS A 353 -13.35 -7.41 -1.26
C HIS A 353 -12.64 -6.19 -1.87
N LEU A 354 -11.34 -6.30 -2.15
CA LEU A 354 -10.57 -5.24 -2.78
C LEU A 354 -11.14 -4.85 -4.15
N LEU A 355 -11.50 -5.84 -4.98
CA LEU A 355 -12.09 -5.62 -6.30
C LEU A 355 -13.34 -4.74 -6.20
N GLY A 356 -14.24 -5.06 -5.25
CA GLY A 356 -15.46 -4.29 -5.03
C GLY A 356 -15.18 -2.84 -4.64
N ASP A 357 -14.19 -2.60 -3.77
CA ASP A 357 -13.85 -1.26 -3.32
C ASP A 357 -13.12 -0.43 -4.38
N LEU A 358 -12.24 -1.05 -5.17
CA LEU A 358 -11.61 -0.40 -6.31
C LEU A 358 -12.62 -0.03 -7.40
N CYS A 359 -13.58 -0.91 -7.72
CA CYS A 359 -14.67 -0.59 -8.66
C CYS A 359 -15.47 0.64 -8.20
N LYS A 360 -15.88 0.71 -6.92
CA LYS A 360 -16.59 1.87 -6.35
C LYS A 360 -15.76 3.16 -6.42
N PHE A 361 -14.44 3.06 -6.25
CA PHE A 361 -13.55 4.20 -6.35
C PHE A 361 -13.45 4.71 -7.80
N PHE A 362 -13.16 3.82 -8.75
CA PHE A 362 -12.97 4.19 -10.15
C PHE A 362 -14.27 4.54 -10.89
N GLU A 363 -15.43 4.08 -10.40
CA GLU A 363 -16.74 4.50 -10.90
C GLU A 363 -16.94 6.03 -10.81
N LYS A 364 -16.34 6.67 -9.81
CA LYS A 364 -16.44 8.13 -9.60
C LYS A 364 -15.55 8.95 -10.53
N LEU A 365 -14.65 8.31 -11.27
CA LEU A 365 -13.68 8.98 -12.15
C LEU A 365 -14.21 8.98 -13.60
N ASP A 366 -14.57 10.15 -14.09
CA ASP A 366 -15.28 10.35 -15.37
C ASP A 366 -14.42 10.17 -16.64
N TYR A 367 -13.11 10.06 -16.50
CA TYR A 367 -12.15 9.86 -17.60
C TYR A 367 -11.68 8.41 -17.76
N THR A 368 -12.11 7.49 -16.90
CA THR A 368 -11.63 6.10 -16.90
C THR A 368 -12.20 5.27 -18.05
N TRP A 369 -11.36 4.43 -18.66
CA TRP A 369 -11.76 3.36 -19.57
C TRP A 369 -12.60 2.32 -18.83
N ALA A 370 -13.54 1.68 -19.55
CA ALA A 370 -14.39 0.64 -18.97
C ALA A 370 -13.59 -0.50 -18.32
N VAL A 371 -12.46 -0.91 -18.94
CA VAL A 371 -11.57 -1.95 -18.40
C VAL A 371 -10.96 -1.57 -17.03
N ASN A 372 -10.76 -0.27 -16.77
CA ASN A 372 -10.24 0.25 -15.51
C ASN A 372 -11.35 0.48 -14.51
N ARG A 373 -12.48 1.06 -14.95
CA ARG A 373 -13.65 1.31 -14.10
C ARG A 373 -14.20 0.04 -13.47
N GLU A 374 -14.24 -1.04 -14.25
CA GLU A 374 -14.74 -2.35 -13.82
C GLU A 374 -13.62 -3.28 -13.33
N MET A 375 -12.38 -2.79 -13.26
CA MET A 375 -11.21 -3.56 -12.81
C MET A 375 -11.10 -4.95 -13.47
N ARG A 376 -11.42 -5.03 -14.77
CA ARG A 376 -11.64 -6.32 -15.47
C ARG A 376 -10.39 -7.21 -15.49
N VAL A 377 -9.21 -6.60 -15.57
CA VAL A 377 -7.95 -7.35 -15.58
C VAL A 377 -7.71 -7.98 -14.21
N MET A 378 -7.88 -7.21 -13.11
CA MET A 378 -7.82 -7.74 -11.76
C MET A 378 -8.84 -8.86 -11.54
N ALA A 379 -10.09 -8.65 -11.97
CA ALA A 379 -11.15 -9.65 -11.86
C ALA A 379 -10.78 -10.97 -12.55
N SER A 380 -10.09 -10.91 -13.69
CA SER A 380 -9.65 -12.10 -14.42
C SER A 380 -8.56 -12.92 -13.72
N GLY A 381 -7.83 -12.29 -12.79
CA GLY A 381 -6.74 -12.88 -12.01
C GLY A 381 -7.20 -13.60 -10.73
N GLY A 382 -8.40 -13.30 -10.22
CA GLY A 382 -8.99 -13.91 -9.02
C GLY A 382 -9.48 -15.34 -9.24
N SER A 383 -8.60 -16.27 -9.65
CA SER A 383 -8.94 -17.65 -9.94
C SER A 383 -7.93 -18.62 -9.35
N ILE A 384 -8.38 -19.42 -8.37
CA ILE A 384 -7.59 -20.47 -7.70
C ILE A 384 -7.01 -21.44 -8.73
N ARG A 385 -7.83 -21.93 -9.65
CA ARG A 385 -7.39 -22.83 -10.73
C ARG A 385 -6.25 -22.24 -11.56
N LYS A 386 -6.33 -20.96 -11.95
CA LYS A 386 -5.26 -20.30 -12.73
C LYS A 386 -3.99 -20.12 -11.89
N ALA A 387 -4.13 -19.79 -10.60
CA ALA A 387 -3.02 -19.64 -9.68
C ALA A 387 -2.26 -20.96 -9.53
N ILE A 388 -2.97 -22.06 -9.24
CA ILE A 388 -2.40 -23.41 -9.15
C ILE A 388 -1.70 -23.79 -10.46
N GLN A 389 -2.36 -23.63 -11.61
CA GLN A 389 -1.73 -23.95 -12.91
C GLN A 389 -0.44 -23.15 -13.16
N SER A 390 -0.43 -21.85 -12.82
CA SER A 390 0.76 -21.01 -12.93
C SER A 390 1.86 -21.46 -11.97
N ASN A 391 1.49 -21.78 -10.73
CA ASN A 391 2.42 -22.23 -9.70
C ASN A 391 3.03 -23.58 -10.04
N THR A 392 2.24 -24.57 -10.48
CA THR A 392 2.73 -25.87 -10.94
C THR A 392 3.70 -25.74 -12.10
N LYS A 393 3.37 -24.89 -13.10
CA LYS A 393 4.28 -24.65 -14.22
C LYS A 393 5.62 -24.06 -13.76
N PHE A 394 5.58 -23.07 -12.87
CA PHE A 394 6.78 -22.45 -12.34
C PHE A 394 7.58 -23.41 -11.46
N PHE A 395 6.91 -24.15 -10.58
CA PHE A 395 7.53 -25.12 -9.68
C PHE A 395 8.37 -26.14 -10.47
N ASN A 396 7.86 -26.71 -11.55
CA ASN A 396 8.60 -27.67 -12.38
C ASN A 396 9.91 -27.09 -12.96
N GLN A 397 9.91 -25.81 -13.32
CA GLN A 397 11.10 -25.11 -13.82
C GLN A 397 12.05 -24.77 -12.66
N PHE A 398 11.50 -24.26 -11.56
CA PHE A 398 12.23 -23.84 -10.38
C PHE A 398 12.93 -25.02 -9.69
N SER A 399 12.21 -26.12 -9.44
CA SER A 399 12.73 -27.33 -8.80
C SER A 399 13.90 -27.93 -9.59
N SER A 400 13.79 -27.95 -10.92
CA SER A 400 14.88 -28.35 -11.81
C SER A 400 16.08 -27.41 -11.65
N SER A 401 15.87 -26.09 -11.68
CA SER A 401 16.97 -25.11 -11.61
C SER A 401 17.77 -25.16 -10.31
N VAL A 402 17.11 -25.37 -9.17
CA VAL A 402 17.79 -25.44 -7.87
C VAL A 402 18.42 -26.81 -7.62
N ALA A 403 17.90 -27.87 -8.25
CA ALA A 403 18.50 -29.21 -8.19
C ALA A 403 19.84 -29.31 -8.95
N TYR A 404 20.07 -28.48 -9.96
CA TYR A 404 21.35 -28.41 -10.68
C TYR A 404 22.37 -27.43 -10.08
N ALA A 405 21.95 -26.59 -9.13
CA ALA A 405 22.80 -25.60 -8.46
C ALA A 405 23.44 -26.12 -7.16
N ASN A 406 22.88 -27.20 -6.60
CA ASN A 406 23.42 -27.98 -5.49
C ASN A 406 24.13 -29.23 -6.03
#